data_AF-A0A1G9W7Z3-F1
#
_entry.id   AF-A0A1G9W7Z3-F1
#
_cell.length_a   1.000
_cell.length_b   1.000
_cell.length_c   1.000
_cell.angle_alpha   90.00
_cell.angle_beta   90.00
_cell.angle_gamma   90.00
#
_symmetry.space_group_name_H-M   'P 1'
#
loop_
_entity.id
_entity.type
_entity.pdbx_description
1 polymer ?
#
loop_
_entity_poly.entity_id
_entity_poly.type
_entity_poly.pdbx_seq_one_letter_code
_entity_poly.pdbx_strand_id
1 'polypeptide(L)' 'MSDELEDAVETFLNETETVFGEYDQGYMDADAALSLIRDHVDELEDEFES' A
#
# COMPACT_ATOMS: atom_id res chain seq x y z
N MET A 1 7.17 -6.96 17.35
CA MET A 1 7.19 -5.48 17.27
C MET A 1 8.06 -5.00 16.13
N SER A 2 9.41 -5.12 16.16
CA SER A 2 10.24 -4.66 15.02
C SER A 2 10.07 -5.51 13.76
N ASP A 3 10.01 -6.83 13.91
CA ASP A 3 9.85 -7.74 12.76
C ASP A 3 8.44 -7.64 12.15
N GLU A 4 7.39 -7.51 12.99
CA GLU A 4 6.01 -7.32 12.53
C GLU A 4 5.84 -5.99 11.77
N LEU A 5 6.45 -4.91 12.25
CA LEU A 5 6.46 -3.63 11.53
C LEU A 5 7.30 -3.69 10.24
N GLU A 6 8.41 -4.43 10.23
CA GLU A 6 9.23 -4.63 9.03
C GLU A 6 8.46 -5.41 7.95
N ASP A 7 7.73 -6.47 8.34
CA ASP A 7 6.85 -7.24 7.46
C ASP A 7 5.69 -6.38 6.92
N ALA A 8 5.09 -5.53 7.76
CA ALA A 8 4.03 -4.59 7.36
C ALA A 8 4.55 -3.54 6.35
N VAL A 9 5.75 -3.00 6.57
CA VAL A 9 6.39 -2.07 5.64
C VAL A 9 6.73 -2.76 4.31
N GLU A 10 7.25 -3.99 4.34
CA GLU A 10 7.51 -4.77 3.11
C GLU A 10 6.21 -5.00 2.32
N THR A 11 5.13 -5.33 3.02
CA THR A 11 3.80 -5.52 2.42
C THR A 11 3.31 -4.23 1.76
N PHE A 12 3.31 -3.11 2.50
CA PHE A 12 2.92 -1.80 1.99
C PHE A 12 3.67 -1.39 0.72
N LEU A 13 5.00 -1.58 0.70
CA LEU A 13 5.83 -1.23 -0.45
C LEU A 13 5.47 -2.07 -1.68
N ASN A 14 5.32 -3.39 -1.53
CA ASN A 14 4.96 -4.29 -2.62
C ASN A 14 3.56 -4.00 -3.20
N GLU A 15 2.59 -3.73 -2.33
CA GLU A 15 1.22 -3.41 -2.74
C GLU A 15 1.16 -2.06 -3.46
N THR A 16 1.86 -1.06 -2.94
CA THR A 16 1.96 0.26 -3.58
C THR A 16 2.63 0.19 -4.96
N GLU A 17 3.72 -0.57 -5.11
CA GLU A 17 4.36 -0.80 -6.41
C GLU A 17 3.42 -1.50 -7.39
N THR A 18 2.60 -2.43 -6.91
CA THR A 18 1.59 -3.11 -7.73
C THR A 18 0.55 -2.11 -8.24
N VAL A 19 0.01 -1.24 -7.36
CA VAL A 19 -0.96 -0.21 -7.75
C VAL A 19 -0.38 0.74 -8.79
N PHE A 20 0.86 1.21 -8.61
CA PHE A 20 1.52 2.05 -9.61
C PHE A 20 1.73 1.31 -10.92
N GLY A 21 2.14 0.04 -10.88
CA GLY A 21 2.28 -0.79 -12.06
C GLY A 21 0.97 -0.99 -12.82
N GLU A 22 -0.15 -1.18 -12.13
CA GLU A 22 -1.47 -1.31 -12.74
C GLU A 22 -1.98 0.01 -13.33
N TYR A 23 -1.74 1.13 -12.63
CA TYR A 23 -2.04 2.47 -13.12
C TYR A 23 -1.24 2.82 -14.38
N ASP A 24 0.08 2.61 -14.37
CA ASP A 24 0.97 2.92 -15.50
C ASP A 24 0.65 2.07 -16.74
N GLN A 25 0.17 0.84 -16.53
CA GLN A 25 -0.31 -0.03 -17.62
C GLN A 25 -1.71 0.34 -18.11
N GLY A 26 -2.39 1.29 -17.47
CA GLY A 26 -3.75 1.72 -17.80
C GLY A 26 -4.82 0.71 -17.41
N TYR A 27 -4.51 -0.22 -16.49
CA TYR A 27 -5.49 -1.17 -15.93
C TYR A 27 -6.32 -0.56 -14.79
N MET A 28 -5.87 0.57 -14.26
CA MET A 28 -6.51 1.26 -13.14
C MET A 28 -6.60 2.76 -13.42
N ASP A 29 -7.75 3.36 -13.11
CA ASP A 29 -7.92 4.81 -13.16
C ASP A 29 -7.30 5.50 -11.94
N ALA A 30 -6.96 6.79 -12.08
CA ALA A 30 -6.27 7.54 -11.04
C ALA A 30 -7.03 7.57 -9.69
N ASP A 31 -8.36 7.70 -9.74
CA ASP A 31 -9.19 7.73 -8.53
C ASP A 31 -9.17 6.37 -7.79
N ALA A 32 -9.14 5.26 -8.54
CA ALA A 32 -9.06 3.92 -7.96
C ALA A 32 -7.67 3.68 -7.35
N ALA A 33 -6.60 4.09 -8.05
CA ALA A 33 -5.23 3.99 -7.55
C ALA A 33 -5.03 4.80 -6.26
N LEU A 34 -5.55 6.03 -6.22
CA LEU A 34 -5.48 6.86 -5.02
C LEU A 34 -6.30 6.31 -3.86
N SER A 35 -7.44 5.66 -4.13
CA SER A 35 -8.22 5.00 -3.08
C SER A 35 -7.44 3.84 -2.46
N LEU A 36 -6.87 2.96 -3.29
CA LEU A 36 -6.11 1.81 -2.81
C LEU A 36 -4.86 2.23 -2.04
N ILE A 37 -4.10 3.22 -2.54
CA ILE A 37 -2.92 3.71 -1.81
C ILE A 37 -3.31 4.29 -0.45
N ARG A 38 -4.48 4.95 -0.33
CA ARG A 38 -4.96 5.42 0.98
C ARG A 38 -5.29 4.26 1.90
N ASP A 39 -5.98 3.24 1.40
CA ASP A 39 -6.32 2.05 2.18
C ASP A 39 -5.04 1.35 2.70
N HIS A 40 -4.01 1.22 1.86
CA HIS A 40 -2.70 0.66 2.27
C HIS A 40 -1.97 1.54 3.30
N VAL A 41 -2.08 2.87 3.21
CA VAL A 41 -1.51 3.79 4.20
C VAL A 41 -2.23 3.64 5.54
N ASP A 42 -3.56 3.60 5.53
CA ASP A 42 -4.37 3.42 6.75
C ASP A 42 -4.02 2.10 7.45
N GLU A 43 -3.84 1.00 6.69
CA GLU A 43 -3.41 -0.30 7.22
C GLU A 43 -2.01 -0.26 7.85
N LEU A 44 -1.05 0.42 7.20
CA LEU A 44 0.29 0.59 7.77
C LEU A 44 0.29 1.46 9.04
N GLU A 45 -0.56 2.50 9.09
CA GLU A 45 -0.73 3.32 10.29
C GLU A 45 -1.30 2.50 11.46
N ASP A 46 -2.32 1.68 11.21
CA ASP A 46 -2.89 0.78 12.22
C ASP A 46 -1.85 -0.21 12.79
N GLU A 47 -1.01 -0.80 11.92
CA GLU A 47 0.06 -1.71 12.34
C GLU A 47 1.19 -0.98 13.10
N PHE A 48 1.48 0.27 12.75
CA PHE A 48 2.48 1.08 13.46
C PHE A 48 2.03 1.50 14.86
N GLU A 49 0.73 1.73 15.06
CA GLU A 49 0.16 2.14 16.33
C GLU A 49 -0.12 0.97 17.30
N SER A 50 -0.03 -0.28 16.83
CA SER A 50 -0.30 -1.50 17.61
C SER A 50 0.85 -1.95 18.51
#